data_AF-A0AAV4A8J5-F1
#
_entry.id   AF-A0AAV4A8J5-F1
#
_cell.length_a   1.000
_cell.length_b   1.000
_cell.length_c   1.000
_cell.angle_alpha   90.00
_cell.angle_beta   90.00
_cell.angle_gamma   90.00
#
_symmetry.space_group_name_H-M   'P 1'
#
loop_
_entity.id
_entity.type
_entity.pdbx_description
1 polymer ?
#
loop_
_entity_poly.entity_id
_entity_poly.type
_entity_poly.pdbx_seq_one_letter_code
_entity_poly.pdbx_strand_id
1 'polypeptide(L)'
;MSDLLSEGFIEHHITSLPLGLVPESWGLERIGQFYQLDLKMCQIKTLDYSFHWGDERAPAPRLSSVLETPSKIVRLDLSLNELTSVPHDGLAPFRNLRALDVSINQLRHFKGIEVLSHLYVLNLSHNNISRVEGLLNSHSLGELNLSNNNISDISGLPSLINLKMFNISNNKLKNLEGVSSFPRLEEVYANHNEISDLIPLTSCLRLRVINASHNHIKDLDSVLRLITRLSTLQSLNLMGNPVERDRTYQSDILRAGNIMTLDNISVRPMPPVVEDRKRHADNMHTLREAATQAFEERMRIARERRDENVNFLQKRIISVQQEYREFEAKLKSDLEACVRYLDTLSDEEMKDMSRTTIGAPKFRAGEDPDQPIATGLSHRHHERDSKEDYSNIKKTDEVLRCAFKELVKQRDKNLDL
;
A
#
# COMPACT_ATOMS: atom_id res chain seq x y z
N MET A 1 26.85 3.90 1.03
CA MET A 1 26.71 2.44 0.94
C MET A 1 25.78 2.22 -0.24
N SER A 2 26.10 1.29 -1.14
CA SER A 2 25.31 1.10 -2.35
C SER A 2 23.89 0.67 -1.99
N ASP A 3 22.87 1.37 -2.50
CA ASP A 3 21.45 1.03 -2.36
C ASP A 3 21.06 -0.24 -3.18
N LEU A 4 22.03 -1.09 -3.50
CA LEU A 4 21.86 -2.28 -4.32
C LEU A 4 21.37 -3.46 -3.48
N LEU A 5 20.43 -4.21 -4.04
CA LEU A 5 19.93 -5.47 -3.50
C LEU A 5 21.01 -6.56 -3.71
N SER A 6 21.49 -7.14 -2.61
CA SER A 6 22.49 -8.21 -2.65
C SER A 6 21.88 -9.56 -2.97
N GLU A 7 22.68 -10.46 -3.58
CA GLU A 7 22.25 -11.83 -3.90
C GLU A 7 21.73 -12.55 -2.66
N GLY A 8 22.54 -12.61 -1.60
CA GLY A 8 22.16 -13.27 -0.35
C GLY A 8 20.95 -12.63 0.35
N PHE A 9 20.73 -11.32 0.17
CA PHE A 9 19.51 -10.67 0.64
C PHE A 9 18.29 -11.20 -0.13
N ILE A 10 18.34 -11.24 -1.46
CA ILE A 10 17.23 -11.73 -2.27
C ILE A 10 16.95 -13.22 -1.99
N GLU A 11 17.99 -14.06 -1.91
CA GLU A 11 17.81 -15.50 -1.62
C GLU A 11 17.09 -15.76 -0.30
N HIS A 12 17.38 -14.96 0.74
CA HIS A 12 16.74 -15.10 2.05
C HIS A 12 15.24 -14.78 2.03
N HIS A 13 14.80 -13.99 1.04
CA HIS A 13 13.40 -13.56 0.88
C HIS A 13 12.62 -14.40 -0.13
N ILE A 14 13.26 -15.42 -0.73
CA ILE A 14 12.60 -16.37 -1.60
C ILE A 14 12.06 -17.52 -0.77
N THR A 15 10.77 -17.81 -0.92
CA THR A 15 10.12 -18.95 -0.26
C THR A 15 9.38 -19.80 -1.27
N SER A 16 9.28 -21.10 -1.04
CA SER A 16 8.46 -21.97 -1.89
C SER A 16 6.99 -21.64 -1.70
N LEU A 17 6.27 -21.45 -2.80
CA LEU A 17 4.84 -21.23 -2.80
C LEU A 17 4.12 -22.58 -2.83
N PRO A 18 3.37 -22.95 -1.78
CA PRO A 18 2.60 -24.20 -1.78
C PRO A 18 1.59 -24.26 -2.93
N LEU A 19 1.47 -25.42 -3.58
CA LEU A 19 0.55 -25.60 -4.72
C LEU A 19 -0.91 -25.25 -4.40
N GLY A 20 -1.34 -25.44 -3.14
CA GLY A 20 -2.69 -25.06 -2.70
C GLY A 20 -2.93 -23.54 -2.62
N LEU A 21 -1.87 -22.73 -2.62
CA LEU A 21 -1.93 -21.27 -2.65
C LEU A 21 -1.72 -20.70 -4.05
N VAL A 22 -1.57 -21.55 -5.07
CA VAL A 22 -1.48 -21.13 -6.49
C VAL A 22 -2.89 -21.18 -7.10
N PRO A 23 -3.51 -20.02 -7.42
CA PRO A 23 -4.84 -19.98 -8.03
C PRO A 23 -4.86 -20.67 -9.41
N GLU A 24 -5.93 -21.40 -9.71
CA GLU A 24 -6.13 -22.00 -11.03
C GLU A 24 -6.21 -20.96 -12.15
N SER A 25 -6.67 -19.75 -11.83
CA SER A 25 -6.74 -18.61 -12.75
C SER A 25 -5.37 -18.17 -13.28
N TRP A 26 -4.27 -18.56 -12.62
CA TRP A 26 -2.91 -18.24 -13.09
C TRP A 26 -2.47 -19.11 -14.27
N GLY A 27 -3.21 -20.17 -14.59
CA GLY A 27 -2.93 -21.03 -15.76
C GLY A 27 -1.55 -21.69 -15.70
N LEU A 28 -1.02 -21.93 -14.50
CA LEU A 28 0.23 -22.64 -14.30
C LEU A 28 -0.06 -24.15 -14.31
N GLU A 29 0.67 -24.91 -15.13
CA GLU A 29 0.65 -26.36 -15.06
C GLU A 29 1.10 -26.80 -13.66
N ARG A 30 0.42 -27.78 -13.04
CA ARG A 30 0.74 -28.26 -11.67
C ARG A 30 2.06 -29.05 -11.60
N ILE A 31 2.96 -28.85 -12.55
CA ILE A 31 4.21 -29.59 -12.71
C ILE A 31 5.34 -28.66 -12.24
N GLY A 32 5.83 -28.89 -11.01
CA GLY A 32 7.00 -28.19 -10.47
C GLY A 32 6.73 -27.39 -9.19
N GLN A 33 7.82 -26.88 -8.60
CA GLN A 33 7.79 -26.01 -7.43
C GLN A 33 7.88 -24.56 -7.86
N PHE A 34 6.92 -23.75 -7.43
CA PHE A 34 6.88 -22.31 -7.64
C PHE A 34 7.36 -21.56 -6.41
N TYR A 35 7.78 -20.32 -6.59
CA TYR A 35 8.31 -19.49 -5.52
C TYR A 35 7.62 -18.14 -5.46
N GLN A 36 7.67 -17.55 -4.28
CA GLN A 36 7.37 -16.15 -4.08
C GLN A 36 8.63 -15.44 -3.57
N LEU A 37 8.81 -14.20 -4.00
CA LEU A 37 9.83 -13.29 -3.49
C LEU A 37 9.10 -12.23 -2.64
N ASP A 38 9.32 -12.28 -1.33
CA ASP A 38 8.68 -11.39 -0.36
C ASP A 38 9.67 -10.30 0.08
N LEU A 39 9.58 -9.13 -0.55
CA LEU A 39 10.39 -7.96 -0.25
C LEU A 39 9.58 -6.88 0.47
N LYS A 40 8.53 -7.29 1.18
CA LYS A 40 7.66 -6.40 1.93
C LYS A 40 8.40 -5.75 3.09
N MET A 41 8.20 -4.44 3.26
CA MET A 41 8.76 -3.69 4.39
C MET A 41 10.30 -3.72 4.48
N CYS A 42 10.98 -3.88 3.35
CA CYS A 42 12.45 -3.96 3.28
C CYS A 42 13.13 -2.59 3.13
N GLN A 43 12.39 -1.48 3.19
CA GLN A 43 12.89 -0.10 3.00
C GLN A 43 13.55 0.11 1.63
N ILE A 44 13.04 -0.58 0.59
CA ILE A 44 13.59 -0.55 -0.76
C ILE A 44 13.19 0.75 -1.45
N LYS A 45 14.17 1.45 -2.03
CA LYS A 45 13.97 2.71 -2.78
C LYS A 45 14.05 2.52 -4.28
N THR A 46 14.90 1.61 -4.74
CA THR A 46 15.07 1.24 -6.16
C THR A 46 15.22 -0.26 -6.29
N LEU A 47 14.81 -0.81 -7.44
CA LEU A 47 15.00 -2.21 -7.79
C LEU A 47 16.30 -2.39 -8.57
N ASP A 48 17.43 -2.18 -7.89
CA ASP A 48 18.75 -2.33 -8.47
C ASP A 48 19.46 -3.54 -7.85
N TYR A 49 19.76 -4.55 -8.66
CA TYR A 49 20.42 -5.76 -8.21
C TYR A 49 21.93 -5.62 -8.37
N SER A 50 22.69 -6.00 -7.33
CA SER A 50 24.16 -6.06 -7.40
C SER A 50 24.69 -7.29 -8.15
N PHE A 51 23.80 -8.18 -8.56
CA PHE A 51 24.08 -9.43 -9.25
C PHE A 51 23.25 -9.53 -10.53
N HIS A 52 23.67 -10.43 -11.41
CA HIS A 52 22.93 -10.72 -12.64
C HIS A 52 22.04 -11.94 -12.41
N TRP A 53 20.79 -11.83 -12.83
CA TRP A 53 19.86 -12.95 -12.81
C TRP A 53 20.25 -13.96 -13.90
N GLY A 54 20.51 -15.21 -13.51
CA GLY A 54 20.79 -16.31 -14.44
C GLY A 54 21.97 -16.08 -15.39
N ASP A 55 23.20 -15.98 -14.86
CA ASP A 55 24.41 -15.88 -15.69
C ASP A 55 24.64 -17.16 -16.52
N GLU A 56 24.28 -17.13 -17.80
CA GLU A 56 24.49 -18.23 -18.77
C GLU A 56 25.97 -18.59 -19.01
N ARG A 57 26.92 -17.77 -18.55
CA ARG A 57 28.37 -18.03 -18.67
C ARG A 57 28.94 -18.81 -17.49
N ALA A 58 28.16 -18.99 -16.42
CA ALA A 58 28.51 -19.89 -15.33
C ALA A 58 28.35 -21.34 -15.81
N PRO A 59 29.35 -22.23 -15.60
CA PRO A 59 29.22 -23.63 -16.00
C PRO A 59 28.06 -24.29 -15.22
N ALA A 60 27.00 -24.68 -15.93
CA ALA A 60 25.82 -25.31 -15.37
C ALA A 60 26.08 -26.77 -14.88
N PRO A 61 25.23 -27.35 -14.00
CA PRO A 61 24.32 -26.73 -13.06
C PRO A 61 24.71 -27.06 -11.60
N ARG A 62 24.63 -26.10 -10.68
CA ARG A 62 24.35 -26.44 -9.29
C ARG A 62 22.85 -26.33 -9.14
N LEU A 63 22.17 -27.47 -9.02
CA LEU A 63 20.73 -27.63 -8.81
C LEU A 63 20.21 -26.98 -7.49
N SER A 64 20.78 -25.87 -7.01
CA SER A 64 20.61 -25.40 -5.63
C SER A 64 20.07 -23.98 -5.42
N SER A 65 20.12 -23.04 -6.39
CA SER A 65 19.59 -21.68 -6.17
C SER A 65 18.35 -21.37 -7.02
N VAL A 66 17.35 -20.76 -6.40
CA VAL A 66 16.12 -20.31 -7.08
C VAL A 66 16.43 -19.17 -8.07
N LEU A 67 17.53 -18.43 -7.83
CA LEU A 67 17.99 -17.33 -8.68
C LEU A 67 18.44 -17.75 -10.08
N GLU A 68 18.84 -19.01 -10.29
CA GLU A 68 19.14 -19.56 -11.63
C GLU A 68 17.87 -19.76 -12.47
N THR A 69 16.68 -19.74 -11.86
CA THR A 69 15.40 -19.89 -12.55
C THR A 69 14.36 -18.87 -12.06
N PRO A 70 14.57 -17.54 -12.30
CA PRO A 70 13.58 -16.53 -11.92
C PRO A 70 12.22 -16.75 -12.62
N SER A 71 12.21 -17.55 -13.68
CA SER A 71 11.04 -18.13 -14.33
C SER A 71 10.11 -18.92 -13.40
N LYS A 72 10.57 -19.35 -12.22
CA LYS A 72 9.75 -20.06 -11.20
C LYS A 72 9.19 -19.12 -10.12
N ILE A 73 9.64 -17.87 -10.05
CA ILE A 73 9.05 -16.86 -9.17
C ILE A 73 7.76 -16.36 -9.84
N VAL A 74 6.64 -16.62 -9.20
CA VAL A 74 5.29 -16.31 -9.73
C VAL A 74 4.58 -15.24 -8.92
N ARG A 75 5.09 -14.92 -7.73
CA ARG A 75 4.59 -13.85 -6.86
C ARG A 75 5.73 -12.99 -6.35
N LEU A 76 5.55 -11.68 -6.40
CA LEU A 76 6.50 -10.69 -5.91
C LEU A 76 5.72 -9.69 -5.05
N ASP A 77 6.09 -9.61 -3.78
CA ASP A 77 5.56 -8.61 -2.84
C ASP A 77 6.62 -7.54 -2.61
N LEU A 78 6.36 -6.33 -3.08
CA LEU A 78 7.15 -5.12 -2.89
C LEU A 78 6.38 -4.09 -2.05
N SER A 79 5.34 -4.52 -1.34
CA SER A 79 4.48 -3.61 -0.59
C SER A 79 5.21 -2.98 0.60
N LEU A 80 4.72 -1.81 1.04
CA LEU A 80 5.26 -1.10 2.22
C LEU A 80 6.75 -0.75 2.09
N ASN A 81 7.15 -0.24 0.93
CA ASN A 81 8.51 0.22 0.66
C ASN A 81 8.52 1.73 0.31
N GLU A 82 9.65 2.23 -0.18
CA GLU A 82 9.85 3.63 -0.56
C GLU A 82 10.08 3.78 -2.08
N LEU A 83 9.55 2.85 -2.88
CA LEU A 83 9.71 2.86 -4.33
C LEU A 83 9.02 4.09 -4.94
N THR A 84 9.75 4.83 -5.75
CA THR A 84 9.22 5.97 -6.53
C THR A 84 8.91 5.59 -7.99
N SER A 85 9.51 4.49 -8.46
CA SER A 85 9.25 3.89 -9.77
C SER A 85 9.53 2.38 -9.73
N VAL A 86 9.04 1.66 -10.74
CA VAL A 86 9.32 0.25 -10.98
C VAL A 86 9.99 0.10 -12.36
N PRO A 87 11.33 0.18 -12.45
CA PRO A 87 12.01 0.20 -13.74
C PRO A 87 11.84 -1.13 -14.47
N HIS A 88 11.77 -1.05 -15.82
CA HIS A 88 11.71 -2.22 -16.69
C HIS A 88 12.77 -3.27 -16.34
N ASP A 89 14.03 -2.84 -16.18
CA ASP A 89 15.15 -3.74 -15.93
C ASP A 89 15.10 -4.41 -14.55
N GLY A 90 14.49 -3.75 -13.56
CA GLY A 90 14.26 -4.32 -12.24
C GLY A 90 13.20 -5.43 -12.25
N LEU A 91 12.23 -5.37 -13.17
CA LEU A 91 11.17 -6.39 -13.31
C LEU A 91 11.46 -7.43 -14.39
N ALA A 92 12.36 -7.14 -15.33
CA ALA A 92 12.71 -7.98 -16.46
C ALA A 92 13.10 -9.44 -16.10
N PRO A 93 13.72 -9.75 -14.95
CA PRO A 93 13.98 -11.13 -14.54
C PRO A 93 12.71 -11.96 -14.30
N PHE A 94 11.62 -11.33 -13.85
CA PHE A 94 10.42 -12.02 -13.38
C PHE A 94 9.34 -12.18 -14.47
N ARG A 95 9.70 -12.56 -15.70
CA ARG A 95 8.75 -12.62 -16.85
C ARG A 95 7.56 -13.57 -16.67
N ASN A 96 7.67 -14.52 -15.75
CA ASN A 96 6.62 -15.49 -15.42
C ASN A 96 5.76 -15.07 -14.22
N LEU A 97 5.92 -13.83 -13.73
CA LEU A 97 5.15 -13.34 -12.61
C LEU A 97 3.64 -13.36 -12.92
N ARG A 98 2.86 -13.83 -11.95
CA ARG A 98 1.39 -13.90 -11.99
C ARG A 98 0.76 -12.91 -11.01
N ALA A 99 1.44 -12.61 -9.91
CA ALA A 99 1.01 -11.61 -8.95
C ALA A 99 2.13 -10.66 -8.56
N LEU A 100 1.84 -9.36 -8.65
CA LEU A 100 2.72 -8.28 -8.24
C LEU A 100 1.97 -7.38 -7.27
N ASP A 101 2.51 -7.25 -6.05
CA ASP A 101 2.06 -6.25 -5.09
C ASP A 101 3.12 -5.16 -4.96
N VAL A 102 2.79 -3.93 -5.34
CA VAL A 102 3.63 -2.73 -5.12
C VAL A 102 2.85 -1.67 -4.34
N SER A 103 1.88 -2.10 -3.53
CA SER A 103 1.04 -1.20 -2.74
C SER A 103 1.81 -0.54 -1.61
N ILE A 104 1.32 0.62 -1.15
CA ILE A 104 1.94 1.38 -0.05
C ILE A 104 3.40 1.71 -0.38
N ASN A 105 3.57 2.47 -1.47
CA ASN A 105 4.84 3.00 -1.98
C ASN A 105 4.62 4.47 -2.38
N GLN A 106 5.56 5.05 -3.14
CA GLN A 106 5.52 6.45 -3.58
C GLN A 106 5.51 6.56 -5.12
N LEU A 107 4.95 5.55 -5.81
CA LEU A 107 4.92 5.49 -7.27
C LEU A 107 4.07 6.63 -7.83
N ARG A 108 4.56 7.33 -8.85
CA ARG A 108 3.79 8.33 -9.61
C ARG A 108 3.27 7.80 -10.95
N HIS A 109 3.90 6.74 -11.44
CA HIS A 109 3.57 5.99 -12.64
C HIS A 109 4.03 4.54 -12.44
N PHE A 110 3.57 3.64 -13.31
CA PHE A 110 3.94 2.22 -13.27
C PHE A 110 4.49 1.72 -14.61
N LYS A 111 5.01 2.63 -15.45
CA LYS A 111 5.81 2.29 -16.62
C LYS A 111 6.98 1.39 -16.21
N GLY A 112 7.18 0.30 -16.94
CA GLY A 112 8.09 -0.80 -16.65
C GLY A 112 7.36 -2.13 -16.44
N ILE A 113 6.10 -2.09 -15.96
CA ILE A 113 5.27 -3.29 -15.75
C ILE A 113 4.93 -4.00 -17.06
N GLU A 114 4.99 -3.31 -18.21
CA GLU A 114 4.73 -3.88 -19.53
C GLU A 114 5.60 -5.10 -19.89
N VAL A 115 6.71 -5.35 -19.17
CA VAL A 115 7.54 -6.55 -19.32
C VAL A 115 6.87 -7.82 -18.77
N LEU A 116 5.88 -7.68 -17.89
CA LEU A 116 5.19 -8.76 -17.18
C LEU A 116 3.92 -9.21 -17.93
N SER A 117 4.09 -9.83 -19.10
CA SER A 117 2.97 -10.21 -20.00
C SER A 117 2.01 -11.26 -19.42
N HIS A 118 2.44 -12.02 -18.41
CA HIS A 118 1.64 -13.08 -17.77
C HIS A 118 0.98 -12.63 -16.46
N LEU A 119 1.12 -11.36 -16.10
CA LEU A 119 0.61 -10.85 -14.83
C LEU A 119 -0.93 -10.96 -14.80
N TYR A 120 -1.44 -11.60 -13.76
CA TYR A 120 -2.88 -11.79 -13.52
C TYR A 120 -3.40 -10.86 -12.43
N VAL A 121 -2.65 -10.70 -11.33
CA VAL A 121 -2.97 -9.80 -10.22
C VAL A 121 -1.95 -8.66 -10.15
N LEU A 122 -2.44 -7.42 -10.17
CA LEU A 122 -1.62 -6.23 -9.97
C LEU A 122 -2.23 -5.35 -8.87
N ASN A 123 -1.51 -5.19 -7.76
CA ASN A 123 -1.87 -4.27 -6.69
C ASN A 123 -0.91 -3.07 -6.68
N LEU A 124 -1.45 -1.90 -6.99
CA LEU A 124 -0.78 -0.60 -7.01
C LEU A 124 -1.44 0.40 -6.05
N SER A 125 -2.23 -0.10 -5.10
CA SER A 125 -2.97 0.75 -4.18
C SER A 125 -2.06 1.54 -3.24
N HIS A 126 -2.56 2.65 -2.69
CA HIS A 126 -1.80 3.49 -1.74
C HIS A 126 -0.45 3.96 -2.33
N ASN A 127 -0.51 4.60 -3.49
CA ASN A 127 0.63 5.22 -4.15
C ASN A 127 0.28 6.70 -4.48
N ASN A 128 1.09 7.36 -5.30
CA ASN A 128 0.84 8.71 -5.79
C ASN A 128 0.57 8.74 -7.29
N ILE A 129 0.00 7.67 -7.85
CA ILE A 129 -0.22 7.52 -9.29
C ILE A 129 -1.28 8.52 -9.74
N SER A 130 -0.97 9.30 -10.78
CA SER A 130 -1.93 10.23 -11.39
C SER A 130 -2.21 9.93 -12.87
N ARG A 131 -1.34 9.15 -13.51
CA ARG A 131 -1.47 8.72 -14.91
C ARG A 131 -1.47 7.21 -14.97
N VAL A 132 -2.42 6.65 -15.71
CA VAL A 132 -2.52 5.21 -15.93
C VAL A 132 -1.98 4.85 -17.31
N GLU A 133 -0.69 4.57 -17.38
CA GLU A 133 0.03 4.19 -18.61
C GLU A 133 1.05 3.08 -18.29
N GLY A 134 1.33 2.19 -19.25
CA GLY A 134 2.29 1.09 -19.05
C GLY A 134 1.69 -0.31 -18.86
N LEU A 135 0.45 -0.54 -19.31
CA LEU A 135 -0.19 -1.87 -19.30
C LEU A 135 -0.45 -2.43 -20.71
N LEU A 136 0.19 -1.88 -21.76
CA LEU A 136 -0.08 -2.24 -23.16
C LEU A 136 -0.02 -3.74 -23.46
N ASN A 137 0.85 -4.48 -22.75
CA ASN A 137 1.04 -5.92 -22.95
C ASN A 137 0.31 -6.79 -21.91
N SER A 138 -0.44 -6.20 -20.98
CA SER A 138 -1.04 -6.88 -19.82
C SER A 138 -2.38 -7.56 -20.15
N HIS A 139 -2.44 -8.29 -21.26
CA HIS A 139 -3.65 -8.97 -21.74
C HIS A 139 -4.15 -10.06 -20.79
N SER A 140 -3.26 -10.61 -19.95
CA SER A 140 -3.55 -11.66 -18.97
C SER A 140 -4.17 -11.13 -17.67
N LEU A 141 -4.20 -9.81 -17.48
CA LEU A 141 -4.59 -9.20 -16.21
C LEU A 141 -6.06 -9.47 -15.90
N GLY A 142 -6.31 -10.13 -14.77
CA GLY A 142 -7.64 -10.46 -14.27
C GLY A 142 -8.07 -9.55 -13.12
N GLU A 143 -7.12 -9.04 -12.34
CA GLU A 143 -7.39 -8.22 -11.15
C GLU A 143 -6.44 -7.02 -11.11
N LEU A 144 -7.01 -5.83 -11.04
CA LEU A 144 -6.26 -4.56 -10.97
C LEU A 144 -6.77 -3.71 -9.82
N ASN A 145 -5.88 -3.39 -8.89
CA ASN A 145 -6.17 -2.48 -7.79
C ASN A 145 -5.31 -1.21 -7.90
N LEU A 146 -5.97 -0.09 -8.17
CA LEU A 146 -5.43 1.27 -8.24
C LEU A 146 -6.02 2.19 -7.15
N SER A 147 -6.64 1.62 -6.11
CA SER A 147 -7.29 2.41 -5.06
C SER A 147 -6.30 3.28 -4.27
N ASN A 148 -6.78 4.38 -3.68
CA ASN A 148 -5.97 5.29 -2.87
C ASN A 148 -4.77 5.85 -3.66
N ASN A 149 -5.08 6.49 -4.79
CA ASN A 149 -4.12 7.17 -5.66
C ASN A 149 -4.64 8.58 -6.01
N ASN A 150 -4.02 9.24 -6.98
CA ASN A 150 -4.40 10.58 -7.46
C ASN A 150 -4.94 10.55 -8.90
N ILE A 151 -5.59 9.45 -9.31
CA ILE A 151 -6.04 9.24 -10.68
C ILE A 151 -7.31 10.07 -10.93
N SER A 152 -7.34 10.80 -12.03
CA SER A 152 -8.51 11.60 -12.47
C SER A 152 -9.04 11.20 -13.84
N ASP A 153 -8.30 10.36 -14.56
CA ASP A 153 -8.65 9.83 -15.87
C ASP A 153 -8.09 8.41 -16.00
N ILE A 154 -8.90 7.49 -16.52
CA ILE A 154 -8.52 6.09 -16.78
C ILE A 154 -8.47 5.74 -18.26
N SER A 155 -8.68 6.70 -19.16
CA SER A 155 -8.67 6.52 -20.62
C SER A 155 -7.33 6.03 -21.18
N GLY A 156 -6.23 6.21 -20.43
CA GLY A 156 -4.90 5.71 -20.78
C GLY A 156 -4.71 4.19 -20.62
N LEU A 157 -5.67 3.49 -19.99
CA LEU A 157 -5.62 2.03 -19.90
C LEU A 157 -5.93 1.40 -21.27
N PRO A 158 -5.17 0.38 -21.70
CA PRO A 158 -5.47 -0.35 -22.92
C PRO A 158 -6.70 -1.24 -22.74
N SER A 159 -7.11 -1.96 -23.78
CA SER A 159 -8.17 -2.97 -23.64
C SER A 159 -7.69 -4.17 -22.81
N LEU A 160 -8.09 -4.18 -21.54
CA LEU A 160 -7.83 -5.28 -20.61
C LEU A 160 -8.95 -6.34 -20.74
N ILE A 161 -8.89 -7.11 -21.82
CA ILE A 161 -9.96 -8.03 -22.25
C ILE A 161 -10.28 -9.14 -21.24
N ASN A 162 -9.37 -9.44 -20.31
CA ASN A 162 -9.52 -10.47 -19.29
C ASN A 162 -9.78 -9.91 -17.89
N LEU A 163 -9.84 -8.58 -17.73
CA LEU A 163 -10.03 -7.95 -16.42
C LEU A 163 -11.42 -8.29 -15.88
N LYS A 164 -11.46 -8.87 -14.68
CA LYS A 164 -12.66 -9.27 -13.96
C LYS A 164 -12.94 -8.39 -12.76
N MET A 165 -11.89 -7.98 -12.04
CA MET A 165 -12.00 -7.09 -10.88
C MET A 165 -11.19 -5.82 -11.13
N PHE A 166 -11.85 -4.67 -10.98
CA PHE A 166 -11.20 -3.38 -11.07
C PHE A 166 -11.52 -2.51 -9.87
N ASN A 167 -10.51 -2.16 -9.08
CA ASN A 167 -10.65 -1.27 -7.93
C ASN A 167 -9.93 0.06 -8.18
N ILE A 168 -10.71 1.13 -8.24
CA ILE A 168 -10.32 2.53 -8.45
C ILE A 168 -10.86 3.43 -7.32
N SER A 169 -11.24 2.85 -6.19
CA SER A 169 -11.77 3.60 -5.04
C SER A 169 -10.77 4.60 -4.47
N ASN A 170 -11.23 5.67 -3.83
CA ASN A 170 -10.39 6.72 -3.25
C ASN A 170 -9.43 7.32 -4.30
N ASN A 171 -10.00 7.88 -5.36
CA ASN A 171 -9.29 8.61 -6.41
C ASN A 171 -10.05 9.94 -6.69
N LYS A 172 -9.80 10.57 -7.84
CA LYS A 172 -10.37 11.87 -8.24
C LYS A 172 -11.12 11.77 -9.58
N LEU A 173 -11.72 10.60 -9.86
CA LEU A 173 -12.42 10.36 -11.12
C LEU A 173 -13.76 11.09 -11.15
N LYS A 174 -14.05 11.78 -12.25
CA LYS A 174 -15.35 12.45 -12.48
C LYS A 174 -16.29 11.66 -13.38
N ASN A 175 -15.74 10.75 -14.17
CA ASN A 175 -16.47 9.84 -15.04
C ASN A 175 -15.73 8.50 -15.10
N LEU A 176 -16.33 7.55 -15.80
CA LEU A 176 -15.80 6.20 -16.03
C LEU A 176 -15.55 5.96 -17.54
N GLU A 177 -15.21 7.01 -18.28
CA GLU A 177 -14.80 6.86 -19.68
C GLU A 177 -13.59 5.94 -19.79
N GLY A 178 -13.55 5.09 -20.81
CA GLY A 178 -12.54 4.05 -20.97
C GLY A 178 -12.89 2.67 -20.38
N VAL A 179 -13.78 2.59 -19.37
CA VAL A 179 -14.18 1.30 -18.76
C VAL A 179 -14.84 0.33 -19.75
N SER A 180 -15.44 0.87 -20.81
CA SER A 180 -16.01 0.08 -21.90
C SER A 180 -15.01 -0.86 -22.60
N SER A 181 -13.71 -0.62 -22.43
CA SER A 181 -12.64 -1.48 -22.95
C SER A 181 -12.42 -2.78 -22.15
N PHE A 182 -13.20 -3.03 -21.08
CA PHE A 182 -13.11 -4.21 -20.20
C PHE A 182 -14.37 -5.09 -20.33
N PRO A 183 -14.52 -5.84 -21.43
CA PRO A 183 -15.76 -6.58 -21.73
C PRO A 183 -16.05 -7.74 -20.77
N ARG A 184 -15.04 -8.21 -20.02
CA ARG A 184 -15.16 -9.30 -19.05
C ARG A 184 -15.26 -8.82 -17.59
N LEU A 185 -15.40 -7.52 -17.35
CA LEU A 185 -15.46 -6.98 -16.00
C LEU A 185 -16.69 -7.50 -15.25
N GLU A 186 -16.45 -8.07 -14.07
CA GLU A 186 -17.45 -8.67 -13.18
C GLU A 186 -17.66 -7.80 -11.93
N GLU A 187 -16.60 -7.16 -11.43
CA GLU A 187 -16.63 -6.35 -10.23
C GLU A 187 -15.91 -5.02 -10.44
N VAL A 188 -16.58 -3.92 -10.09
CA VAL A 188 -15.98 -2.58 -10.08
C VAL A 188 -16.20 -1.89 -8.74
N TYR A 189 -15.10 -1.43 -8.16
CA TYR A 189 -15.09 -0.62 -6.93
C TYR A 189 -14.57 0.77 -7.29
N ALA A 190 -15.45 1.76 -7.22
CA ALA A 190 -15.20 3.16 -7.56
C ALA A 190 -15.68 4.12 -6.47
N ASN A 191 -15.82 3.63 -5.23
CA ASN A 191 -16.28 4.43 -4.10
C ASN A 191 -15.29 5.54 -3.74
N HIS A 192 -15.77 6.65 -3.16
CA HIS A 192 -14.95 7.81 -2.80
C HIS A 192 -14.21 8.37 -4.02
N ASN A 193 -14.97 8.79 -5.03
CA ASN A 193 -14.51 9.53 -6.20
C ASN A 193 -15.43 10.75 -6.39
N GLU A 194 -15.35 11.40 -7.55
CA GLU A 194 -16.20 12.52 -7.94
C GLU A 194 -17.19 12.15 -9.07
N ILE A 195 -17.51 10.87 -9.24
CA ILE A 195 -18.26 10.35 -10.39
C ILE A 195 -19.71 10.84 -10.35
N SER A 196 -20.20 11.39 -11.45
CA SER A 196 -21.60 11.83 -11.57
C SER A 196 -22.48 10.95 -12.47
N ASP A 197 -21.86 10.10 -13.29
CA ASP A 197 -22.54 9.26 -14.27
C ASP A 197 -21.95 7.85 -14.33
N LEU A 198 -22.81 6.84 -14.34
CA LEU A 198 -22.47 5.42 -14.44
C LEU A 198 -22.81 4.81 -15.80
N ILE A 199 -23.40 5.55 -16.73
CA ILE A 199 -23.72 5.07 -18.09
C ILE A 199 -22.52 4.42 -18.81
N PRO A 200 -21.26 4.87 -18.65
CA PRO A 200 -20.12 4.17 -19.24
C PRO A 200 -19.98 2.68 -18.86
N LEU A 201 -20.57 2.25 -17.73
CA LEU A 201 -20.56 0.84 -17.31
C LEU A 201 -21.54 -0.05 -18.09
N THR A 202 -22.45 0.53 -18.89
CA THR A 202 -23.51 -0.22 -19.62
C THR A 202 -22.98 -1.22 -20.65
N SER A 203 -21.71 -1.08 -21.09
CA SER A 203 -21.03 -2.02 -21.98
C SER A 203 -20.47 -3.25 -21.27
N CYS A 204 -20.28 -3.21 -19.96
CA CYS A 204 -19.70 -4.29 -19.17
C CYS A 204 -20.79 -5.28 -18.74
N LEU A 205 -21.33 -6.04 -19.70
CA LEU A 205 -22.51 -6.89 -19.55
C LEU A 205 -22.36 -8.04 -18.54
N ARG A 206 -21.13 -8.30 -18.06
CA ARG A 206 -20.82 -9.30 -17.03
C ARG A 206 -20.76 -8.74 -15.62
N LEU A 207 -20.98 -7.43 -15.43
CA LEU A 207 -20.92 -6.79 -14.12
C LEU A 207 -21.96 -7.39 -13.17
N ARG A 208 -21.47 -7.88 -12.05
CA ARG A 208 -22.24 -8.44 -10.93
C ARG A 208 -22.20 -7.53 -9.71
N VAL A 209 -21.10 -6.79 -9.52
CA VAL A 209 -20.89 -5.93 -8.36
C VAL A 209 -20.45 -4.54 -8.82
N ILE A 210 -21.20 -3.52 -8.40
CA ILE A 210 -20.83 -2.11 -8.55
C ILE A 210 -20.84 -1.46 -7.18
N ASN A 211 -19.68 -0.96 -6.74
CA ASN A 211 -19.60 -0.08 -5.59
C ASN A 211 -19.21 1.32 -6.03
N ALA A 212 -20.18 2.25 -6.04
CA ALA A 212 -19.98 3.65 -6.38
C ALA A 212 -20.42 4.58 -5.23
N SER A 213 -20.34 4.12 -3.98
CA SER A 213 -20.67 4.93 -2.81
C SER A 213 -19.77 6.16 -2.66
N HIS A 214 -20.26 7.22 -2.03
CA HIS A 214 -19.55 8.48 -1.82
C HIS A 214 -19.02 9.08 -3.14
N ASN A 215 -19.95 9.43 -4.02
CA ASN A 215 -19.73 10.06 -5.32
C ASN A 215 -20.77 11.19 -5.54
N HIS A 216 -20.91 11.71 -6.75
CA HIS A 216 -21.85 12.79 -7.12
C HIS A 216 -23.03 12.30 -7.99
N ILE A 217 -23.42 11.04 -7.87
CA ILE A 217 -24.51 10.45 -8.66
C ILE A 217 -25.84 11.01 -8.15
N LYS A 218 -26.59 11.68 -9.02
CA LYS A 218 -27.85 12.35 -8.67
C LYS A 218 -29.06 11.89 -9.48
N ASP A 219 -28.82 11.37 -10.68
CA ASP A 219 -29.88 11.06 -11.63
C ASP A 219 -30.31 9.60 -11.50
N LEU A 220 -31.47 9.38 -10.89
CA LEU A 220 -32.05 8.06 -10.71
C LEU A 220 -32.37 7.39 -12.05
N ASP A 221 -32.86 8.14 -13.04
CA ASP A 221 -33.25 7.57 -14.34
C ASP A 221 -32.05 6.95 -15.07
N SER A 222 -30.89 7.61 -15.00
CA SER A 222 -29.63 7.06 -15.55
C SER A 222 -29.21 5.77 -14.83
N VAL A 223 -29.41 5.69 -13.52
CA VAL A 223 -29.15 4.46 -12.74
C VAL A 223 -30.13 3.35 -13.15
N LEU A 224 -31.41 3.64 -13.34
CA LEU A 224 -32.41 2.66 -13.76
C LEU A 224 -32.11 2.13 -15.18
N ARG A 225 -31.65 3.00 -16.08
CA ARG A 225 -31.21 2.60 -17.43
C ARG A 225 -30.00 1.66 -17.38
N LEU A 226 -29.05 1.94 -16.49
CA LEU A 226 -27.89 1.07 -16.25
C LEU A 226 -28.33 -0.32 -15.77
N ILE A 227 -29.15 -0.38 -14.72
CA ILE A 227 -29.62 -1.65 -14.13
C ILE A 227 -30.41 -2.47 -15.15
N THR A 228 -31.28 -1.83 -15.93
CA THR A 228 -32.07 -2.50 -16.98
C THR A 228 -31.18 -3.14 -18.05
N ARG A 229 -30.01 -2.55 -18.32
CA ARG A 229 -29.04 -3.08 -19.30
C ARG A 229 -28.19 -4.21 -18.71
N LEU A 230 -27.84 -4.14 -17.44
CA LEU A 230 -26.95 -5.08 -16.75
C LEU A 230 -27.76 -6.19 -16.05
N SER A 231 -28.24 -7.17 -16.83
CA SER A 231 -29.07 -8.28 -16.31
C SER A 231 -28.34 -9.21 -15.32
N THR A 232 -27.00 -9.16 -15.28
CA THR A 232 -26.16 -9.94 -14.37
C THR A 232 -25.86 -9.21 -13.06
N LEU A 233 -26.26 -7.94 -12.92
CA LEU A 233 -25.97 -7.11 -11.75
C LEU A 233 -26.74 -7.64 -10.53
N GLN A 234 -25.98 -7.94 -9.47
CA GLN A 234 -26.50 -8.53 -8.23
C GLN A 234 -26.31 -7.60 -7.04
N SER A 235 -25.21 -6.83 -7.02
CA SER A 235 -24.86 -5.93 -5.94
C SER A 235 -24.60 -4.53 -6.47
N LEU A 236 -25.31 -3.55 -5.90
CA LEU A 236 -25.19 -2.14 -6.22
C LEU A 236 -25.10 -1.34 -4.92
N ASN A 237 -24.01 -0.59 -4.75
CA ASN A 237 -23.85 0.33 -3.62
C ASN A 237 -23.70 1.75 -4.14
N LEU A 238 -24.68 2.61 -3.83
CA LEU A 238 -24.70 4.03 -4.14
C LEU A 238 -24.74 4.87 -2.87
N MET A 239 -24.44 4.29 -1.70
CA MET A 239 -24.49 5.01 -0.43
C MET A 239 -23.76 6.35 -0.47
N GLY A 240 -24.29 7.40 0.15
CA GLY A 240 -23.64 8.70 0.23
C GLY A 240 -23.55 9.44 -1.11
N ASN A 241 -24.45 9.14 -2.05
CA ASN A 241 -24.65 9.91 -3.28
C ASN A 241 -25.94 10.77 -3.20
N PRO A 242 -26.02 11.91 -3.91
CA PRO A 242 -27.23 12.72 -3.96
C PRO A 242 -28.52 11.97 -4.37
N VAL A 243 -28.42 10.89 -5.15
CA VAL A 243 -29.54 10.06 -5.60
C VAL A 243 -30.35 9.46 -4.42
N GLU A 244 -29.74 9.26 -3.25
CA GLU A 244 -30.42 8.77 -2.05
C GLU A 244 -31.57 9.68 -1.58
N ARG A 245 -31.56 10.96 -1.99
CA ARG A 245 -32.60 11.93 -1.62
C ARG A 245 -33.88 11.72 -2.41
N ASP A 246 -33.83 10.94 -3.50
CA ASP A 246 -35.02 10.60 -4.24
C ASP A 246 -35.92 9.68 -3.40
N ARG A 247 -37.21 10.01 -3.34
CA ARG A 247 -38.19 9.29 -2.51
C ARG A 247 -38.45 7.88 -3.01
N THR A 248 -38.25 7.62 -4.30
CA THR A 248 -38.50 6.30 -4.92
C THR A 248 -37.22 5.53 -5.21
N TYR A 249 -36.05 6.07 -4.85
CA TYR A 249 -34.72 5.48 -5.06
C TYR A 249 -34.68 3.96 -4.78
N GLN A 250 -35.00 3.54 -3.56
CA GLN A 250 -34.93 2.13 -3.17
C GLN A 250 -35.99 1.29 -3.91
N SER A 251 -37.24 1.77 -3.98
CA SER A 251 -38.32 1.01 -4.60
C SER A 251 -38.10 0.82 -6.09
N ASP A 252 -37.59 1.83 -6.80
CA ASP A 252 -37.41 1.78 -8.23
C ASP A 252 -36.21 0.93 -8.62
N ILE A 253 -35.09 1.01 -7.87
CA ILE A 253 -33.94 0.12 -8.07
C ILE A 253 -34.32 -1.34 -7.87
N LEU A 254 -35.05 -1.66 -6.79
CA LEU A 254 -35.48 -3.03 -6.50
C LEU A 254 -36.53 -3.57 -7.49
N ARG A 255 -37.26 -2.68 -8.18
CA ARG A 255 -38.22 -3.05 -9.25
C ARG A 255 -37.56 -3.17 -10.62
N ALA A 256 -36.48 -2.43 -10.87
CA ALA A 256 -35.83 -2.37 -12.18
C ALA A 256 -34.90 -3.55 -12.47
N GLY A 257 -34.40 -4.25 -11.45
CA GLY A 257 -33.48 -5.37 -11.64
C GLY A 257 -33.48 -6.39 -10.52
N ASN A 258 -32.76 -7.48 -10.75
CA ASN A 258 -32.60 -8.57 -9.78
C ASN A 258 -31.49 -8.28 -8.76
N ILE A 259 -31.53 -7.09 -8.17
CA ILE A 259 -30.56 -6.65 -7.17
C ILE A 259 -30.80 -7.45 -5.89
N MET A 260 -29.77 -8.21 -5.48
CA MET A 260 -29.72 -9.02 -4.27
C MET A 260 -29.09 -8.25 -3.09
N THR A 261 -28.32 -7.22 -3.40
CA THR A 261 -27.66 -6.38 -2.40
C THR A 261 -27.71 -4.93 -2.86
N LEU A 262 -28.45 -4.09 -2.13
CA LEU A 262 -28.51 -2.65 -2.36
C LEU A 262 -27.92 -1.94 -1.16
N ASP A 263 -26.93 -1.06 -1.36
CA ASP A 263 -26.34 -0.24 -0.29
C ASP A 263 -25.80 -1.11 0.86
N ASN A 264 -25.18 -2.22 0.46
CA ASN A 264 -24.64 -3.29 1.29
C ASN A 264 -25.71 -4.06 2.11
N ILE A 265 -27.00 -3.81 1.90
CA ILE A 265 -28.11 -4.50 2.56
C ILE A 265 -28.57 -5.64 1.64
N SER A 266 -28.57 -6.86 2.16
CA SER A 266 -29.15 -8.01 1.45
C SER A 266 -30.66 -7.82 1.32
N VAL A 267 -31.13 -7.84 0.09
CA VAL A 267 -32.54 -7.67 -0.26
C VAL A 267 -33.03 -8.92 -0.97
N ARG A 268 -34.26 -9.34 -0.67
CA ARG A 268 -34.92 -10.38 -1.49
C ARG A 268 -35.43 -9.68 -2.76
N PRO A 269 -35.14 -10.19 -3.96
CA PRO A 269 -35.70 -9.64 -5.18
C PRO A 269 -37.21 -9.55 -5.07
N MET A 270 -37.80 -8.40 -5.37
CA MET A 270 -39.26 -8.31 -5.44
C MET A 270 -39.73 -9.17 -6.62
N PRO A 271 -40.59 -10.18 -6.41
CA PRO A 271 -41.28 -10.79 -7.53
C PRO A 271 -42.08 -9.70 -8.25
N PRO A 272 -42.21 -9.78 -9.59
CA PRO A 272 -43.01 -8.82 -10.34
C PRO A 272 -44.44 -8.79 -9.74
N VAL A 273 -44.92 -7.57 -9.50
CA VAL A 273 -46.05 -7.21 -8.63
C VAL A 273 -47.25 -8.16 -8.73
N VAL A 274 -47.63 -8.75 -7.59
CA VAL A 274 -49.04 -8.98 -7.26
C VAL A 274 -49.29 -8.19 -5.98
N GLU A 275 -50.12 -7.15 -6.08
CA GLU A 275 -50.43 -6.21 -5.01
C GLU A 275 -51.07 -6.93 -3.82
N ASP A 276 -50.36 -7.02 -2.69
CA ASP A 276 -50.98 -7.43 -1.45
C ASP A 276 -50.45 -6.59 -0.28
N ARG A 277 -51.22 -5.56 0.10
CA ARG A 277 -50.87 -4.55 1.11
C ARG A 277 -50.56 -5.14 2.49
N LYS A 278 -51.02 -6.37 2.78
CA LYS A 278 -50.76 -7.09 4.03
C LYS A 278 -49.32 -7.61 4.11
N ARG A 279 -48.75 -8.09 3.00
CA ARG A 279 -47.34 -8.53 2.92
C ARG A 279 -46.37 -7.36 3.03
N HIS A 280 -46.77 -6.16 2.65
CA HIS A 280 -45.93 -4.96 2.73
C HIS A 280 -45.58 -4.58 4.18
N ALA A 281 -46.53 -4.71 5.11
CA ALA A 281 -46.31 -4.43 6.53
C ALA A 281 -45.38 -5.47 7.18
N ASP A 282 -45.59 -6.76 6.90
CA ASP A 282 -44.74 -7.84 7.42
C ASP A 282 -43.33 -7.77 6.82
N ASN A 283 -43.21 -7.46 5.52
CA ASN A 283 -41.93 -7.22 4.87
C ASN A 283 -41.19 -6.01 5.46
N MET A 284 -41.89 -4.95 5.85
CA MET A 284 -41.27 -3.77 6.48
C MET A 284 -40.73 -4.07 7.89
N HIS A 285 -41.44 -4.88 8.68
CA HIS A 285 -40.92 -5.34 9.97
C HIS A 285 -39.66 -6.21 9.78
N THR A 286 -39.72 -7.14 8.83
CA THR A 286 -38.61 -8.03 8.50
C THR A 286 -37.41 -7.25 7.96
N LEU A 287 -37.64 -6.20 7.16
CA LEU A 287 -36.60 -5.27 6.68
C LEU A 287 -35.96 -4.48 7.82
N ARG A 288 -36.76 -4.03 8.80
CA ARG A 288 -36.26 -3.30 9.96
C ARG A 288 -35.39 -4.18 10.85
N GLU A 289 -35.79 -5.43 11.08
CA GLU A 289 -34.99 -6.40 11.84
C GLU A 289 -33.71 -6.78 11.09
N ALA A 290 -33.79 -7.08 9.79
CA ALA A 290 -32.62 -7.39 8.97
C ALA A 290 -31.65 -6.20 8.87
N ALA A 291 -32.15 -4.97 8.77
CA ALA A 291 -31.33 -3.77 8.78
C ALA A 291 -30.63 -3.57 10.14
N THR A 292 -31.32 -3.86 11.24
CA THR A 292 -30.75 -3.77 12.60
C THR A 292 -29.64 -4.79 12.79
N GLN A 293 -29.86 -6.05 12.40
CA GLN A 293 -28.86 -7.11 12.48
C GLN A 293 -27.65 -6.84 11.55
N ALA A 294 -27.90 -6.37 10.32
CA ALA A 294 -26.83 -6.00 9.40
C ALA A 294 -26.00 -4.82 9.93
N PHE A 295 -26.62 -3.86 10.60
CA PHE A 295 -25.93 -2.76 11.26
C PHE A 295 -25.06 -3.25 12.42
N GLU A 296 -25.59 -4.11 13.29
CA GLU A 296 -24.85 -4.70 14.42
C GLU A 296 -23.66 -5.52 13.96
N GLU A 297 -23.83 -6.34 12.92
CA GLU A 297 -22.76 -7.17 12.36
C GLU A 297 -21.69 -6.32 11.67
N ARG A 298 -22.06 -5.25 10.95
CA ARG A 298 -21.08 -4.30 10.41
C ARG A 298 -20.32 -3.57 11.50
N MET A 299 -21.01 -3.19 12.58
CA MET A 299 -20.36 -2.59 13.75
C MET A 299 -19.44 -3.59 14.47
N ARG A 300 -19.70 -4.90 14.38
CA ARG A 300 -18.82 -5.97 14.88
C ARG A 300 -17.59 -6.10 14.00
N ILE A 301 -17.75 -6.27 12.69
CA ILE A 301 -16.64 -6.40 11.72
C ILE A 301 -15.76 -5.14 11.69
N ALA A 302 -16.35 -3.95 11.74
CA ALA A 302 -15.61 -2.69 11.81
C ALA A 302 -14.83 -2.57 13.12
N ARG A 303 -15.38 -3.03 14.24
CA ARG A 303 -14.66 -3.13 15.52
C ARG A 303 -13.52 -4.14 15.42
N GLU A 304 -13.75 -5.33 14.87
CA GLU A 304 -12.72 -6.35 14.69
C GLU A 304 -11.58 -5.86 13.79
N ARG A 305 -11.88 -5.26 12.64
CA ARG A 305 -10.86 -4.65 11.76
C ARG A 305 -10.11 -3.51 12.43
N ARG A 306 -10.81 -2.68 13.20
CA ARG A 306 -10.19 -1.61 13.98
C ARG A 306 -9.27 -2.20 15.04
N ASP A 307 -9.71 -3.23 15.76
CA ASP A 307 -8.95 -3.86 16.84
C ASP A 307 -7.77 -4.67 16.28
N GLU A 308 -7.90 -5.28 15.09
CA GLU A 308 -6.81 -5.86 14.31
C GLU A 308 -5.79 -4.80 13.88
N ASN A 309 -6.25 -3.66 13.35
CA ASN A 309 -5.38 -2.54 12.99
C ASN A 309 -4.68 -1.95 14.23
N VAL A 310 -5.39 -1.80 15.35
CA VAL A 310 -4.82 -1.34 16.63
C VAL A 310 -3.80 -2.35 17.11
N ASN A 311 -4.07 -3.66 17.07
CA ASN A 311 -3.13 -4.70 17.43
C ASN A 311 -1.90 -4.72 16.51
N PHE A 312 -2.08 -4.53 15.21
CA PHE A 312 -0.98 -4.40 14.25
C PHE A 312 -0.11 -3.18 14.57
N LEU A 313 -0.73 -2.02 14.80
CA LEU A 313 -0.03 -0.79 15.17
C LEU A 313 0.65 -0.92 16.54
N GLN A 314 0.04 -1.57 17.52
CA GLN A 314 0.65 -1.84 18.82
C GLN A 314 1.86 -2.77 18.70
N LYS A 315 1.74 -3.86 17.92
CA LYS A 315 2.89 -4.74 17.63
C LYS A 315 4.01 -3.98 16.95
N ARG A 316 3.68 -3.07 16.02
CA ARG A 316 4.66 -2.20 15.37
C ARG A 316 5.32 -1.22 16.35
N ILE A 317 4.54 -0.58 17.21
CA ILE A 317 5.06 0.32 18.25
C ILE A 317 6.01 -0.44 19.18
N ILE A 318 5.65 -1.64 19.61
CA ILE A 318 6.50 -2.49 20.45
C ILE A 318 7.80 -2.86 19.72
N SER A 319 7.73 -3.23 18.44
CA SER A 319 8.91 -3.48 17.60
C SER A 319 9.83 -2.25 17.56
N VAL A 320 9.27 -1.08 17.26
CA VAL A 320 10.02 0.18 17.17
C VAL A 320 10.62 0.57 18.53
N GLN A 321 9.90 0.34 19.63
CA GLN A 321 10.42 0.56 20.99
C GLN A 321 11.55 -0.42 21.36
N GLN A 322 11.48 -1.66 20.88
CA GLN A 322 12.54 -2.65 21.03
C GLN A 322 13.79 -2.20 20.26
N GLU A 323 13.62 -1.83 18.99
CA GLU A 323 14.69 -1.31 18.13
C GLU A 323 15.32 -0.04 18.74
N TYR A 324 14.52 0.86 19.29
CA TYR A 324 15.02 2.06 19.97
C TYR A 324 15.82 1.73 21.25
N ARG A 325 15.37 0.76 22.05
CA ARG A 325 16.12 0.30 23.24
C ARG A 325 17.43 -0.37 22.87
N GLU A 326 17.43 -1.18 21.82
CA GLU A 326 18.66 -1.81 21.29
C GLU A 326 19.64 -0.74 20.78
N PHE A 327 19.13 0.29 20.10
CA PHE A 327 19.91 1.44 19.67
C PHE A 327 20.51 2.22 20.85
N GLU A 328 19.71 2.51 21.89
CA GLU A 328 20.17 3.22 23.09
C GLU A 328 21.22 2.41 23.88
N ALA A 329 21.01 1.10 24.02
CA ALA A 329 21.97 0.20 24.66
C ALA A 329 23.30 0.18 23.91
N LYS A 330 23.26 0.17 22.58
CA LYS A 330 24.45 0.23 21.73
C LYS A 330 25.19 1.56 21.92
N LEU A 331 24.46 2.68 21.91
CA LEU A 331 25.05 4.01 22.13
C LEU A 331 25.74 4.12 23.50
N LYS A 332 25.13 3.55 24.54
CA LYS A 332 25.71 3.50 25.89
C LYS A 332 26.98 2.65 25.94
N SER A 333 26.96 1.48 25.31
CA SER A 333 28.13 0.60 25.19
C SER A 333 29.28 1.30 24.48
N ASP A 334 28.99 2.01 23.39
CA ASP A 334 29.99 2.77 22.63
C ASP A 334 30.59 3.91 23.46
N LEU A 335 29.77 4.60 24.27
CA LEU A 335 30.24 5.64 25.20
C LEU A 335 31.13 5.05 26.30
N GLU A 336 30.74 3.93 26.92
CA GLU A 336 31.53 3.25 27.95
C GLU A 336 32.86 2.71 27.41
N ALA A 337 32.91 2.32 26.13
CA ALA A 337 34.15 1.95 25.46
C ALA A 337 35.06 3.17 25.26
N CYS A 338 34.50 4.33 24.89
CA CYS A 338 35.25 5.58 24.76
C CYS A 338 35.80 6.04 26.12
N VAL A 339 35.01 5.97 27.20
CA VAL A 339 35.44 6.35 28.55
C VAL A 339 36.54 5.41 29.06
N ARG A 340 36.37 4.09 28.93
CA ARG A 340 37.42 3.13 29.32
C ARG A 340 38.72 3.35 28.57
N TYR A 341 38.64 3.71 27.30
CA TYR A 341 39.81 4.08 26.53
C TYR A 341 40.50 5.33 27.11
N LEU A 342 39.74 6.37 27.44
CA LEU A 342 40.27 7.58 28.06
C LEU A 342 40.93 7.30 29.42
N ASP A 343 40.37 6.39 30.22
CA ASP A 343 40.91 5.99 31.53
C ASP A 343 42.21 5.17 31.41
N THR A 344 42.49 4.57 30.25
CA THR A 344 43.73 3.81 29.98
C THR A 344 44.89 4.66 29.45
N LEU A 345 44.65 5.94 29.18
CA LEU A 345 45.69 6.87 28.72
C LEU A 345 46.54 7.34 29.90
N SER A 346 47.86 7.39 29.70
CA SER A 346 48.81 7.94 30.68
C SER A 346 48.78 9.48 30.72
N ASP A 347 49.24 10.08 31.83
CA ASP A 347 49.29 11.54 32.01
C ASP A 347 50.13 12.27 30.92
N GLU A 348 51.05 11.56 30.25
CA GLU A 348 51.82 12.10 29.11
C GLU A 348 51.00 12.12 27.81
N GLU A 349 50.17 11.12 27.55
CA GLU A 349 49.30 11.03 26.35
C GLU A 349 48.12 12.02 26.42
N MET A 350 47.60 12.29 27.62
CA MET A 350 46.58 13.33 27.83
C MET A 350 47.09 14.75 27.53
N LYS A 351 48.39 15.02 27.73
CA LYS A 351 48.98 16.34 27.43
C LYS A 351 49.12 16.59 25.93
N ASP A 352 49.36 15.57 25.12
CA ASP A 352 49.59 15.74 23.68
C ASP A 352 48.28 16.01 22.91
N MET A 353 47.15 15.43 23.35
CA MET A 353 45.81 15.75 22.80
C MET A 353 45.35 17.19 23.03
N SER A 354 45.89 17.90 24.03
CA SER A 354 45.54 19.30 24.29
C SER A 354 46.10 20.29 23.24
N ARG A 355 47.03 19.84 22.37
CA ARG A 355 47.65 20.68 21.33
C ARG A 355 46.96 20.62 19.97
N THR A 356 46.09 19.65 19.73
CA THR A 356 45.34 19.50 18.47
C THR A 356 43.84 19.75 18.69
N THR A 357 43.50 21.02 18.89
CA THR A 357 42.20 21.67 18.57
C THR A 357 40.94 20.79 18.55
N ILE A 358 40.22 20.75 19.67
CA ILE A 358 38.75 20.62 19.68
C ILE A 358 38.21 22.00 20.03
N GLY A 359 37.68 22.73 19.04
CA GLY A 359 37.05 24.01 19.25
C GLY A 359 35.75 23.86 20.05
N ALA A 360 35.79 24.17 21.34
CA ALA A 360 34.59 24.24 22.18
C ALA A 360 33.68 25.40 21.73
N PRO A 361 32.36 25.18 21.53
CA PRO A 361 31.44 26.27 21.24
C PRO A 361 31.19 27.10 22.51
N LYS A 362 31.37 28.42 22.41
CA LYS A 362 31.10 29.38 23.48
C LYS A 362 29.60 29.46 23.77
N PHE A 363 29.18 29.06 24.97
CA PHE A 363 27.86 29.41 25.52
C PHE A 363 27.89 30.85 26.04
N ARG A 364 26.96 31.70 25.56
CA ARG A 364 26.64 32.97 26.23
C ARG A 364 25.52 32.71 27.24
N ALA A 365 25.84 32.87 28.52
CA ALA A 365 24.87 32.99 29.60
C ALA A 365 24.31 34.42 29.62
N GLY A 366 23.01 34.55 29.80
CA GLY A 366 22.37 35.83 30.10
C GLY A 366 20.91 35.85 29.68
N GLU A 367 20.01 35.42 30.56
CA GLU A 367 18.75 36.10 30.81
C GLU A 367 18.24 35.69 32.21
N ASP A 368 17.97 36.72 33.01
CA ASP A 368 17.73 36.75 34.46
C ASP A 368 16.29 36.30 34.80
N PRO A 369 16.02 35.59 35.90
CA PRO A 369 14.69 35.09 36.23
C PRO A 369 14.01 36.02 37.23
N ASP A 370 13.32 37.07 36.76
CA ASP A 370 12.30 37.77 37.56
C ASP A 370 11.51 38.79 36.73
N GLN A 371 10.26 38.47 36.37
CA GLN A 371 9.08 39.36 36.48
C GLN A 371 7.75 38.69 36.02
N PRO A 372 6.57 39.17 36.50
CA PRO A 372 5.41 38.33 36.79
C PRO A 372 4.27 38.32 35.74
N ILE A 373 3.48 37.25 35.87
CA ILE A 373 2.15 36.87 35.34
C ILE A 373 1.28 38.00 34.74
N ALA A 374 0.72 37.73 33.55
CA ALA A 374 -0.59 38.26 33.15
C ALA A 374 -1.44 37.19 32.42
N THR A 375 -2.63 36.97 32.96
CA THR A 375 -3.73 36.12 32.48
C THR A 375 -4.38 36.66 31.21
N GLY A 376 -4.77 35.78 30.28
CA GLY A 376 -5.64 36.14 29.16
C GLY A 376 -6.07 34.93 28.32
N LEU A 377 -7.30 34.46 28.54
CA LEU A 377 -8.01 33.55 27.64
C LEU A 377 -8.26 34.22 26.29
N SER A 378 -7.88 33.59 25.19
CA SER A 378 -8.49 33.82 23.87
C SER A 378 -8.23 32.65 22.93
N HIS A 379 -9.31 32.03 22.47
CA HIS A 379 -9.35 31.11 21.34
C HIS A 379 -8.63 31.68 20.12
N ARG A 380 -7.70 30.93 19.53
CA ARG A 380 -7.43 30.92 18.09
C ARG A 380 -6.73 29.63 17.68
N HIS A 381 -7.27 29.01 16.64
CA HIS A 381 -6.64 27.94 15.89
C HIS A 381 -5.21 28.29 15.50
N HIS A 382 -4.28 27.37 15.73
CA HIS A 382 -3.12 27.19 14.87
C HIS A 382 -2.58 25.77 15.00
N GLU A 383 -2.59 25.06 13.87
CA GLU A 383 -1.60 24.04 13.55
C GLU A 383 -0.21 24.51 13.98
N ARG A 384 0.46 23.71 14.80
CA ARG A 384 1.91 23.78 14.93
C ARG A 384 2.47 22.37 14.96
N ASP A 385 3.11 22.04 13.85
CA ASP A 385 4.18 21.07 13.73
C ASP A 385 5.11 21.16 14.95
N SER A 386 5.06 20.16 15.82
CA SER A 386 6.19 19.86 16.71
C SER A 386 7.23 19.09 15.89
N LYS A 387 8.00 19.80 15.07
CA LYS A 387 9.31 19.29 14.62
C LYS A 387 10.19 19.25 15.86
N GLU A 388 10.32 18.07 16.46
CA GLU A 388 11.35 17.81 17.45
C GLU A 388 12.71 18.11 16.80
N ASP A 389 13.48 19.00 17.41
CA ASP A 389 14.75 19.50 16.88
C ASP A 389 15.87 18.48 17.17
N TYR A 390 16.05 17.52 16.26
CA TYR A 390 17.11 16.50 16.30
C TYR A 390 18.53 17.06 16.03
N SER A 391 18.69 18.39 15.91
CA SER A 391 20.00 19.01 15.60
C SER A 391 21.06 18.79 16.68
N ASN A 392 20.64 18.62 17.94
CA ASN A 392 21.56 18.30 19.04
C ASN A 392 22.06 16.85 18.98
N ILE A 393 21.24 15.90 18.52
CA ILE A 393 21.64 14.49 18.37
C ILE A 393 22.65 14.31 17.23
N LYS A 394 22.44 14.98 16.08
CA LYS A 394 23.39 14.97 14.96
C LYS A 394 24.76 15.53 15.32
N LYS A 395 24.79 16.61 16.11
CA LYS A 395 26.05 17.23 16.56
C LYS A 395 26.82 16.30 17.51
N THR A 396 26.14 15.57 18.38
CA THR A 396 26.76 14.59 19.28
C THR A 396 27.27 13.35 18.53
N ASP A 397 26.51 12.84 17.55
CA ASP A 397 26.93 11.72 16.68
C ASP A 397 28.16 12.06 15.83
N GLU A 398 28.25 13.31 15.36
CA GLU A 398 29.39 13.79 14.58
C GLU A 398 30.67 13.89 15.43
N VAL A 399 30.55 14.34 16.68
CA VAL A 399 31.66 14.36 17.65
C VAL A 399 32.12 12.95 18.00
N LEU A 400 31.20 12.01 18.23
CA LEU A 400 31.52 10.61 18.53
C LEU A 400 32.18 9.90 17.33
N ARG A 401 31.71 10.14 16.10
CA ARG A 401 32.35 9.63 14.89
C ARG A 401 33.74 10.18 14.64
N CYS A 402 33.97 11.46 14.95
CA CYS A 402 35.30 12.06 14.86
C CYS A 402 36.26 11.46 15.89
N ALA A 403 35.81 11.26 17.14
CA ALA A 403 36.60 10.59 18.18
C ALA A 403 36.95 9.15 17.78
N PHE A 404 35.97 8.38 17.28
CA PHE A 404 36.18 6.99 16.86
C PHE A 404 37.14 6.85 15.66
N LYS A 405 37.09 7.76 14.67
CA LYS A 405 38.01 7.76 13.52
C LYS A 405 39.45 8.05 13.92
N GLU A 406 39.66 8.89 14.94
CA GLU A 406 41.00 9.20 15.42
C GLU A 406 41.60 8.04 16.22
N LEU A 407 40.76 7.31 16.97
CA LEU A 407 41.14 6.06 17.66
C LEU A 407 41.63 4.97 16.68
N VAL A 408 40.95 4.80 15.54
CA VAL A 408 41.33 3.82 14.51
C VAL A 408 42.65 4.21 13.84
N LYS A 409 42.86 5.50 13.54
CA LYS A 409 44.11 6.00 12.93
C LYS A 409 45.34 5.82 13.81
N GLN A 410 45.20 5.89 15.14
CA GLN A 410 46.33 5.68 16.05
C GLN A 410 46.61 4.20 16.31
N ARG A 411 45.59 3.33 16.24
CA ARG A 411 45.78 1.88 16.29
C ARG A 411 46.61 1.35 15.13
N ASP A 412 46.40 1.88 13.93
CA ASP A 412 47.15 1.44 12.73
C ASP A 412 48.61 1.95 12.72
N LYS A 413 48.94 3.02 13.45
CA LYS A 413 50.33 3.49 13.63
C LYS A 413 51.17 2.64 14.59
N ASN A 414 50.53 1.90 15.50
CA ASN A 414 51.20 1.02 16.47
C ASN A 414 51.42 -0.42 15.96
N LEU A 415 51.04 -0.72 14.71
CA LEU A 415 51.25 -2.02 14.06
C LEU A 415 52.45 -2.05 13.09
N ASP A 416 53.06 -0.90 12.80
CA ASP A 416 54.22 -0.74 11.89
C ASP A 416 55.53 -0.35 12.63
N LEU A 417 55.62 -0.62 13.95
CA LEU A 417 56.84 -0.43 14.77
C LEU A 417 57.34 -1.74 15.37
#